data_AF-A0A4R0I3N3-F1
#
_entry.id   AF-A0A4R0I3N3-F1
#
_cell.length_a   1.000
_cell.length_b   1.000
_cell.length_c   1.000
_cell.angle_alpha   90.00
_cell.angle_beta   90.00
_cell.angle_gamma   90.00
#
_symmetry.space_group_name_H-M   'P 1'
#
loop_
_entity.id
_entity.type
_entity.pdbx_description
1 polymer ?
#
loop_
_entity_poly.entity_id
_entity_poly.type
_entity_poly.pdbx_seq_one_letter_code
_entity_poly.pdbx_strand_id
1 'polypeptide(L)'
;MSSPFNKPSGGSGSFFTPAKHVSDLALIIEAKSVRRDVPNTFNGVTTNRDEVTADITVFRNSQNIETRTPHEVMKNAIIHSSVLAKEAETNIGTPLLAKVAKPSGKNYYAFLEVPADIEAAVAEYFEKRESALADAMADVPDFD
;
A
#
# COMPACT_ATOMS: atom_id res chain seq x y z
N MET A 1 16.79 2.28 -33.25
CA MET A 1 16.51 0.83 -33.19
C MET A 1 16.26 0.46 -31.75
N SER A 2 15.04 0.06 -31.41
CA SER A 2 14.65 -0.34 -30.06
C SER A 2 14.95 -1.82 -29.87
N SER A 3 15.55 -2.19 -28.74
CA SER A 3 15.93 -3.58 -28.45
C SER A 3 14.69 -4.48 -28.31
N PRO A 4 14.68 -5.72 -28.85
CA PRO A 4 13.57 -6.66 -28.74
C PRO A 4 13.54 -7.40 -27.38
N PHE A 5 14.44 -7.08 -26.45
CA PHE A 5 14.59 -7.79 -25.19
C PHE A 5 14.00 -7.01 -24.01
N ASN A 6 13.22 -7.70 -23.19
CA ASN A 6 12.82 -7.19 -21.87
C ASN A 6 14.06 -7.08 -20.99
N LYS A 7 14.40 -5.86 -20.58
CA LYS A 7 15.39 -5.64 -19.53
C LYS A 7 14.78 -6.09 -18.20
N PRO A 8 15.53 -6.77 -17.32
CA PRO A 8 15.03 -7.05 -15.98
C PRO A 8 14.74 -5.71 -15.30
N SER A 9 13.46 -5.47 -14.99
CA SER A 9 13.07 -4.36 -14.14
C SER A 9 13.64 -4.65 -12.75
N GLY A 10 14.73 -3.94 -12.39
CA GLY A 10 15.00 -3.73 -10.97
C GLY A 10 13.69 -3.24 -10.35
N GLY A 11 13.16 -3.98 -9.37
CA GLY A 11 11.76 -3.91 -8.93
C GLY A 11 11.21 -2.49 -8.97
N SER A 12 10.34 -2.20 -9.93
CA SER A 12 9.88 -0.84 -10.25
C SER A 12 8.81 -0.34 -9.26
N GLY A 13 8.84 -0.84 -8.03
CA GLY A 13 7.93 -0.44 -6.95
C GLY A 13 8.59 0.62 -6.07
N SER A 14 7.85 1.68 -5.74
CA SER A 14 8.30 2.62 -4.72
C SER A 14 8.38 1.92 -3.36
N PHE A 15 9.43 2.14 -2.57
CA PHE A 15 9.49 1.55 -1.22
C PHE A 15 8.57 2.32 -0.27
N PHE A 16 7.67 1.61 0.40
CA PHE A 16 6.88 2.17 1.49
C PHE A 16 7.81 2.46 2.68
N THR A 17 7.92 3.72 3.08
CA THR A 17 8.79 4.16 4.18
C THR A 17 7.91 4.58 5.36
N PRO A 18 7.66 3.70 6.35
CA PRO A 18 6.65 3.94 7.39
C PRO A 18 6.83 5.24 8.16
N ALA A 19 8.09 5.66 8.37
CA ALA A 19 8.42 6.91 9.04
C ALA A 19 7.84 8.17 8.37
N LYS A 20 7.67 8.15 7.03
CA LYS A 20 7.10 9.27 6.27
C LYS A 20 5.57 9.34 6.36
N HIS A 21 4.94 8.28 6.86
CA HIS A 21 3.49 8.11 6.90
C HIS A 21 2.91 8.13 8.32
N VAL A 22 3.73 8.44 9.33
CA VAL A 22 3.28 8.52 10.74
C VAL A 22 2.29 9.66 10.97
N SER A 23 2.40 10.73 10.18
CA SER A 23 1.50 11.88 10.25
C SER A 23 0.26 11.74 9.36
N ASP A 24 0.18 10.70 8.54
CA ASP A 24 -0.98 10.49 7.67
C ASP A 24 -2.16 9.96 8.51
N LEU A 25 -3.36 10.46 8.24
CA LEU A 25 -4.56 10.15 9.02
C LEU A 25 -5.13 8.77 8.71
N ALA A 26 -5.03 8.35 7.45
CA ALA A 26 -5.48 7.04 7.00
C ALA A 26 -4.73 6.58 5.75
N LEU A 27 -4.60 5.27 5.61
CA LEU A 27 -4.05 4.56 4.47
C LEU A 27 -5.02 3.45 4.09
N ILE A 28 -5.30 3.30 2.80
CA ILE A 28 -5.88 2.07 2.25
C ILE A 28 -4.73 1.26 1.69
N ILE A 29 -4.51 0.05 2.22
CA ILE A 29 -3.46 -0.87 1.80
C ILE A 29 -4.11 -2.05 1.07
N GLU A 30 -3.79 -2.20 -0.21
CA GLU A 30 -4.33 -3.24 -1.08
C GLU A 30 -3.19 -4.19 -1.44
N ALA A 31 -2.93 -5.16 -0.56
CA ALA A 31 -1.85 -6.12 -0.72
C ALA A 31 -2.15 -7.11 -1.87
N LYS A 32 -1.18 -7.25 -2.79
CA LYS A 32 -1.31 -8.05 -4.02
C LYS A 32 -0.55 -9.36 -3.94
N SER A 33 0.68 -9.31 -3.45
CA SER A 33 1.57 -10.48 -3.43
C SER A 33 2.66 -10.32 -2.39
N VAL A 34 3.23 -11.46 -1.99
CA VAL A 34 4.36 -11.55 -1.08
C VAL A 34 5.52 -12.24 -1.79
N ARG A 35 6.72 -11.69 -1.62
CA ARG A 35 7.99 -12.33 -1.96
C ARG A 35 8.68 -12.71 -0.66
N ARG A 36 8.90 -14.01 -0.47
CA ARG A 36 9.56 -14.55 0.72
C ARG A 36 11.08 -14.53 0.58
N ASP A 37 11.75 -14.45 1.73
CA ASP A 37 13.20 -14.66 1.85
C ASP A 37 14.04 -13.82 0.87
N VAL A 38 13.64 -12.58 0.62
CA VAL A 38 14.35 -11.68 -0.27
C VAL A 38 15.68 -11.28 0.38
N PRO A 39 16.83 -11.55 -0.25
CA PRO A 39 18.12 -11.18 0.31
C PRO A 39 18.29 -9.66 0.25
N ASN A 40 18.66 -9.08 1.38
CA ASN A 40 18.95 -7.66 1.54
C ASN A 40 20.32 -7.50 2.20
N THR A 41 21.28 -6.93 1.47
CA THR A 41 22.61 -6.63 1.98
C THR A 41 22.72 -5.17 2.36
N PHE A 42 22.97 -4.89 3.64
CA PHE A 42 23.21 -3.55 4.15
C PHE A 42 24.46 -3.56 5.02
N ASN A 43 25.39 -2.62 4.77
CA ASN A 43 26.67 -2.54 5.48
C ASN A 43 27.45 -3.86 5.56
N GLY A 44 27.43 -4.67 4.49
CA GLY A 44 28.13 -5.95 4.41
C GLY A 44 27.46 -7.12 5.13
N VAL A 45 26.31 -6.90 5.76
CA VAL A 45 25.50 -7.97 6.38
C VAL A 45 24.32 -8.27 5.46
N THR A 46 24.19 -9.54 5.07
CA THR A 46 23.03 -10.04 4.31
C THR A 46 22.00 -10.62 5.26
N THR A 47 20.79 -10.08 5.22
CA THR A 47 19.62 -10.58 5.93
C THR A 47 18.54 -10.92 4.92
N ASN A 48 17.77 -11.97 5.17
CA ASN A 48 16.57 -12.25 4.40
C ASN A 48 15.37 -11.53 5.03
N ARG A 49 14.47 -11.02 4.18
CA ARG A 49 13.21 -10.40 4.61
C ARG A 49 12.10 -10.71 3.64
N ASP A 50 10.88 -10.68 4.13
CA ASP A 50 9.71 -10.75 3.27
C ASP A 50 9.34 -9.36 2.76
N GLU A 51 8.88 -9.31 1.51
CA GLU A 51 8.46 -8.09 0.84
C GLU A 51 7.05 -8.26 0.29
N VAL A 52 6.13 -7.41 0.74
CA VAL A 52 4.75 -7.36 0.22
C VAL A 52 4.64 -6.26 -0.82
N THR A 53 4.09 -6.59 -1.98
CA THR A 53 3.71 -5.61 -3.00
C THR A 53 2.26 -5.21 -2.79
N ALA A 54 2.00 -3.90 -2.66
CA ALA A 54 0.66 -3.37 -2.42
C ALA A 54 0.42 -2.08 -3.22
N ASP A 55 -0.84 -1.78 -3.51
CA ASP A 55 -1.22 -0.40 -3.81
C ASP A 55 -1.60 0.29 -2.49
N ILE A 56 -1.11 1.51 -2.28
CA ILE A 56 -1.34 2.26 -1.04
C ILE A 56 -1.94 3.62 -1.38
N THR A 57 -3.13 3.90 -0.87
CA THR A 57 -3.80 5.20 -1.01
C THR A 57 -3.65 5.98 0.29
N VAL A 58 -3.12 7.20 0.22
CA VAL A 58 -2.73 8.00 1.39
C VAL A 58 -3.68 9.17 1.60
N PHE A 59 -4.21 9.31 2.81
CA PHE A 59 -4.95 10.49 3.26
C PHE A 59 -4.15 11.20 4.35
N ARG A 60 -3.49 12.30 3.97
CA ARG A 60 -2.50 12.95 4.84
C ARG A 60 -3.13 13.79 5.94
N ASN A 61 -4.20 14.51 5.63
CA ASN A 61 -4.78 15.50 6.54
C ASN A 61 -6.30 15.53 6.44
N SER A 62 -6.94 16.32 7.32
CA SER A 62 -8.40 16.44 7.37
C SER A 62 -9.00 16.92 6.06
N GLN A 63 -8.30 17.80 5.32
CA GLN A 63 -8.76 18.25 4.01
C GLN A 63 -8.90 17.08 3.03
N ASN A 64 -7.95 16.14 3.00
CA ASN A 64 -8.05 14.95 2.16
C ASN A 64 -9.26 14.06 2.53
N ILE A 65 -9.57 13.98 3.81
CA ILE A 65 -10.71 13.22 4.33
C ILE A 65 -12.03 13.91 3.93
N GLU A 66 -12.15 15.21 4.22
CA GLU A 66 -13.35 16.01 3.94
C GLU A 66 -13.69 16.05 2.44
N THR A 67 -12.68 16.26 1.60
CA THR A 67 -12.86 16.29 0.14
C THR A 67 -12.85 14.91 -0.48
N ARG A 68 -12.69 13.83 0.30
CA ARG A 68 -12.59 12.44 -0.17
C ARG A 68 -11.59 12.31 -1.31
N THR A 69 -10.47 13.02 -1.21
CA THR A 69 -9.45 13.09 -2.26
C THR A 69 -8.11 12.71 -1.64
N PRO A 70 -7.52 11.57 -2.06
CA PRO A 70 -6.25 11.13 -1.49
C PRO A 70 -5.14 12.13 -1.82
N HIS A 71 -4.18 12.22 -0.90
CA HIS A 71 -2.95 12.99 -1.11
C HIS A 71 -2.04 12.33 -2.15
N GLU A 72 -1.93 10.99 -2.09
CA GLU A 72 -1.02 10.21 -2.91
C GLU A 72 -1.60 8.81 -3.14
N VAL A 73 -1.33 8.22 -4.31
CA VAL A 73 -1.59 6.81 -4.60
C VAL A 73 -0.29 6.16 -5.04
N MET A 74 0.27 5.32 -4.18
CA MET A 74 1.49 4.57 -4.43
C MET A 74 1.12 3.24 -5.09
N LYS A 75 1.47 3.07 -6.38
CA LYS A 75 1.21 1.83 -7.11
C LYS A 75 2.39 0.87 -7.01
N ASN A 76 2.08 -0.41 -6.77
CA ASN A 76 3.04 -1.51 -6.61
C ASN A 76 4.15 -1.16 -5.60
N ALA A 77 3.78 -0.51 -4.50
CA ALA A 77 4.70 -0.15 -3.44
C ALA A 77 5.19 -1.40 -2.69
N ILE A 78 6.45 -1.39 -2.26
CA ILE A 78 7.08 -2.51 -1.56
C ILE A 78 7.11 -2.21 -0.06
N ILE A 79 6.39 -3.02 0.72
CA ILE A 79 6.40 -3.03 2.18
C ILE A 79 7.39 -4.11 2.65
N HIS A 80 8.47 -3.68 3.31
CA HIS A 80 9.56 -4.57 3.76
C HIS A 80 9.78 -4.56 5.28
N SER A 81 9.01 -3.76 6.03
CA SER A 81 9.05 -3.81 7.50
C SER A 81 8.42 -5.13 7.95
N SER A 82 9.13 -5.96 8.71
CA SER A 82 8.69 -7.31 9.06
C SER A 82 7.28 -7.36 9.69
N VAL A 83 6.95 -6.41 10.57
CA VAL A 83 5.63 -6.32 11.22
C VAL A 83 4.56 -5.94 10.20
N LEU A 84 4.77 -4.86 9.45
CA LEU A 84 3.81 -4.38 8.46
C LEU A 84 3.63 -5.35 7.29
N ALA A 85 4.70 -5.99 6.84
CA ALA A 85 4.65 -6.98 5.77
C ALA A 85 3.84 -8.20 6.20
N LYS A 86 4.03 -8.68 7.45
CA LYS A 86 3.24 -9.78 7.99
C LYS A 86 1.75 -9.44 8.07
N GLU A 87 1.41 -8.24 8.51
CA GLU A 87 0.02 -7.78 8.64
C GLU A 87 -0.62 -7.48 7.27
N ALA A 88 0.12 -6.90 6.33
CA ALA A 88 -0.36 -6.70 4.96
C ALA A 88 -0.57 -8.05 4.25
N GLU A 89 0.31 -9.03 4.49
CA GLU A 89 0.18 -10.37 3.93
C GLU A 89 -1.11 -11.06 4.38
N THR A 90 -1.48 -10.97 5.66
CA THR A 90 -2.71 -11.59 6.17
C THR A 90 -3.98 -11.01 5.55
N ASN A 91 -3.87 -9.85 4.88
CA ASN A 91 -4.96 -9.15 4.21
C ASN A 91 -4.82 -9.16 2.68
N ILE A 92 -4.04 -10.06 2.08
CA ILE A 92 -3.99 -10.17 0.62
C ILE A 92 -5.40 -10.47 0.07
N GLY A 93 -5.83 -9.66 -0.90
CA GLY A 93 -7.16 -9.75 -1.51
C GLY A 93 -8.27 -9.03 -0.74
N THR A 94 -7.97 -8.37 0.39
CA THR A 94 -8.91 -7.53 1.13
C THR A 94 -8.27 -6.18 1.46
N PRO A 95 -8.91 -5.04 1.17
CA PRO A 95 -8.35 -3.74 1.50
C PRO A 95 -8.23 -3.59 3.04
N LEU A 96 -7.03 -3.25 3.51
CA LEU A 96 -6.77 -2.91 4.90
C LEU A 96 -6.82 -1.39 5.06
N LEU A 97 -7.72 -0.89 5.92
CA LEU A 97 -7.74 0.50 6.33
C LEU A 97 -6.96 0.65 7.65
N ALA A 98 -5.91 1.49 7.64
CA ALA A 98 -5.09 1.69 8.83
C ALA A 98 -4.41 3.05 8.84
N LYS A 99 -3.89 3.46 10.00
CA LYS A 99 -2.84 4.47 10.13
C LYS A 99 -1.52 3.82 10.55
N VAL A 100 -0.39 4.47 10.27
CA VAL A 100 0.92 3.99 10.70
C VAL A 100 1.37 4.72 11.95
N ALA A 101 1.79 3.99 12.98
CA ALA A 101 2.42 4.59 14.14
C ALA A 101 3.43 3.62 14.80
N LYS A 102 4.19 4.12 15.78
CA LYS A 102 4.94 3.28 16.70
C LYS A 102 4.09 3.00 17.93
N PRO A 103 3.73 1.73 18.22
CA PRO A 103 3.05 1.40 19.46
C PRO A 103 3.89 1.79 20.68
N SER A 104 3.23 2.14 21.79
CA SER A 104 3.91 2.54 23.03
C SER A 104 4.87 1.45 23.51
N GLY A 105 6.11 1.84 23.82
CA GLY A 105 7.16 0.92 24.27
C GLY A 105 7.74 -0.01 23.19
N LYS A 106 7.40 0.19 21.91
CA LYS A 106 7.92 -0.62 20.80
C LYS A 106 8.79 0.18 19.84
N ASN A 107 9.82 -0.47 19.30
CA ASN A 107 10.77 0.12 18.34
C ASN A 107 10.44 -0.18 16.88
N TYR A 108 9.21 -0.63 16.59
CA TYR A 108 8.73 -0.93 15.25
C TYR A 108 7.49 -0.10 14.89
N TYR A 109 7.21 0.01 13.60
CA TYR A 109 5.97 0.59 13.09
C TYR A 109 4.92 -0.51 12.93
N ALA A 110 3.67 -0.20 13.25
CA ALA A 110 2.51 -1.07 13.09
C ALA A 110 1.39 -0.32 12.38
N PHE A 111 0.52 -1.08 11.71
CA PHE A 111 -0.78 -0.57 11.33
C PHE A 111 -1.67 -0.52 12.57
N LEU A 112 -2.40 0.57 12.74
CA LEU A 112 -3.32 0.78 13.84
C LEU A 112 -4.69 1.19 13.28
N GLU A 113 -5.71 0.99 14.10
CA GLU A 113 -7.08 1.39 13.80
C GLU A 113 -7.18 2.90 13.54
N VAL A 114 -8.06 3.21 12.59
CA VAL A 114 -8.45 4.56 12.21
C VAL A 114 -9.70 4.94 13.01
N PRO A 115 -9.84 6.19 13.49
CA PRO A 115 -11.09 6.67 14.10
C PRO A 115 -12.31 6.48 13.18
N ALA A 116 -13.47 6.14 13.76
CA ALA A 116 -14.68 5.76 13.02
C ALA A 116 -15.19 6.86 12.05
N ASP A 117 -14.99 8.14 12.39
CA ASP A 117 -15.35 9.27 11.54
C ASP A 117 -14.49 9.35 10.28
N ILE A 118 -13.19 9.07 10.41
CA ILE A 118 -12.25 9.00 9.29
C ILE A 118 -12.52 7.74 8.46
N GLU A 119 -12.80 6.62 9.11
CA GLU A 119 -13.16 5.36 8.45
C GLU A 119 -14.35 5.51 7.51
N ALA A 120 -15.45 6.10 7.98
CA ALA A 120 -16.64 6.31 7.15
C ALA A 120 -16.33 7.13 5.89
N ALA A 121 -15.57 8.23 6.01
CA ALA A 121 -15.21 9.08 4.89
C ALA A 121 -14.29 8.38 3.87
N VAL A 122 -13.35 7.55 4.35
CA VAL A 122 -12.44 6.79 3.49
C VAL A 122 -13.17 5.62 2.82
N ALA A 123 -14.13 4.99 3.52
CA ALA A 123 -14.98 3.95 2.95
C ALA A 123 -15.82 4.48 1.78
N GLU A 124 -16.44 5.65 1.93
CA GLU A 124 -17.19 6.30 0.83
C GLU A 124 -16.31 6.58 -0.41
N TYR A 125 -15.06 7.02 -0.19
CA TYR A 125 -14.11 7.17 -1.29
C TYR A 125 -13.84 5.83 -1.98
N PHE A 126 -13.59 4.78 -1.19
CA PHE A 126 -13.27 3.45 -1.71
C PHE A 126 -14.43 2.88 -2.52
N GLU A 127 -15.65 2.91 -1.99
CA GLU A 127 -16.85 2.43 -2.69
C GLU A 127 -17.08 3.15 -4.01
N LYS A 128 -16.93 4.48 -4.02
CA LYS A 128 -17.06 5.27 -5.25
C LYS A 128 -15.99 4.89 -6.28
N ARG A 129 -14.75 4.65 -5.83
CA ARG A 129 -13.65 4.23 -6.68
C ARG A 129 -13.93 2.84 -7.29
N GLU A 130 -14.36 1.89 -6.48
CA GLU A 130 -14.66 0.53 -6.95
C GLU A 130 -15.87 0.50 -7.91
N SER A 131 -16.91 1.29 -7.63
CA SER A 131 -18.04 1.43 -8.55
C SER A 131 -17.59 1.99 -9.91
N ALA A 132 -16.76 3.04 -9.92
CA ALA A 132 -16.26 3.61 -11.16
C ALA A 132 -15.36 2.65 -11.94
N LEU A 133 -14.60 1.79 -11.25
CA LEU A 133 -13.80 0.73 -11.88
C LEU A 133 -14.69 -0.36 -12.48
N ALA A 134 -15.75 -0.76 -11.77
CA ALA A 134 -16.71 -1.74 -12.26
C ALA A 134 -17.43 -1.25 -13.52
N ASP A 135 -17.87 0.01 -13.53
CA ASP A 135 -18.51 0.63 -14.70
C ASP A 135 -17.54 0.69 -15.89
N ALA A 136 -16.28 1.09 -15.64
CA ALA A 136 -15.26 1.14 -16.69
C ALA A 136 -14.92 -0.24 -17.27
N MET A 137 -15.00 -1.31 -16.47
CA MET A 137 -14.80 -2.69 -16.95
C MET A 137 -15.97 -3.20 -17.78
N ALA A 138 -17.21 -2.76 -17.49
CA ALA A 138 -18.39 -3.15 -18.25
C ALA A 138 -18.40 -2.55 -19.68
N ASP A 139 -17.77 -1.38 -19.85
CA ASP A 139 -17.65 -0.69 -21.15
C ASP A 139 -16.49 -1.20 -22.03
N VAL A 140 -15.69 -2.16 -21.57
CA VAL A 140 -14.60 -2.74 -22.37
C VAL A 140 -15.20 -3.65 -23.46
N PRO A 141 -14.99 -3.38 -24.76
CA PRO A 141 -15.45 -4.26 -25.82
C PRO A 141 -14.82 -5.64 -25.69
N ASP A 142 -15.64 -6.69 -25.75
CA ASP A 142 -15.14 -8.06 -25.84
C ASP A 142 -14.53 -8.26 -27.23
N PHE A 143 -13.22 -8.48 -27.29
CA PHE A 143 -12.52 -8.75 -28.55
C PHE A 143 -12.46 -10.26 -28.75
N ASP A 144 -13.55 -10.79 -29.32
CA ASP A 144 -13.58 -12.12 -29.95
C ASP A 144 -12.74 -12.15 -31.25
#